data_AF-A0A659UN07-F1
#
_entry.id   AF-A0A659UN07-F1
#
_cell.length_a   1.000
_cell.length_b   1.000
_cell.length_c   1.000
_cell.angle_alpha   90.00
_cell.angle_beta   90.00
_cell.angle_gamma   90.00
#
_symmetry.space_group_name_H-M   'P 1'
#
loop_
_entity.id
_entity.type
_entity.pdbx_description
1 polymer ?
#
loop_
_entity_poly.entity_id
_entity_poly.type
_entity_poly.pdbx_seq_one_letter_code
_entity_poly.pdbx_strand_id
1 'polypeptide(L)' 'MKKTLATTAALLAFLGTAYAATVQGTIQAVDPTTKSVTLDDGKIYQLSPDASVGKVKVGA' A
#
# COMPACT_ATOMS: atom_id res chain seq x y z
N MET A 1 -27.47 11.20 -22.30
CA MET A 1 -26.19 11.92 -22.41
C MET A 1 -25.87 12.83 -21.21
N LYS A 2 -26.81 13.66 -20.72
CA LYS A 2 -26.57 14.51 -19.53
C LYS A 2 -26.28 13.76 -18.21
N LYS A 3 -26.90 12.59 -18.00
CA LYS A 3 -26.66 11.76 -16.80
C LYS A 3 -25.27 11.11 -16.78
N THR A 4 -24.78 10.62 -17.92
CA THR A 4 -23.46 10.00 -18.04
C THR A 4 -22.34 11.01 -17.81
N LEU A 5 -22.49 12.25 -18.29
CA LEU A 5 -21.51 13.30 -18.06
C LEU A 5 -21.37 13.66 -16.57
N ALA A 6 -22.48 13.69 -15.82
CA ALA A 6 -22.48 13.95 -14.39
C ALA A 6 -21.79 12.83 -13.59
N THR A 7 -22.02 11.55 -13.96
CA THR A 7 -21.37 10.41 -13.30
C THR A 7 -19.86 10.39 -13.51
N THR A 8 -19.39 10.71 -14.72
CA THR A 8 -17.95 10.78 -15.00
C THR A 8 -17.29 11.93 -14.25
N ALA A 9 -17.91 13.11 -14.18
CA ALA A 9 -17.40 14.24 -13.41
C ALA A 9 -17.29 13.94 -11.90
N ALA A 10 -18.27 13.22 -11.33
CA ALA A 10 -18.23 12.80 -9.93
C ALA A 10 -17.12 11.76 -9.65
N LEU A 11 -16.87 10.84 -10.59
CA LEU A 11 -15.78 9.86 -10.47
C LEU A 11 -14.40 10.52 -10.52
N LEU A 12 -14.22 11.56 -11.34
CA LEU A 12 -12.96 12.30 -11.38
C LEU A 12 -12.63 12.99 -10.03
N ALA A 13 -13.63 13.37 -9.24
CA ALA A 13 -13.42 13.98 -7.93
C ALA A 13 -12.82 13.00 -6.90
N PHE A 14 -12.89 11.69 -7.15
CA PHE A 14 -12.25 10.66 -6.33
C PHE A 14 -10.82 10.30 -6.78
N LEU A 15 -10.31 10.92 -7.85
CA LEU A 15 -8.93 10.75 -8.27
C LEU A 15 -8.00 11.57 -7.36
N GLY A 16 -7.80 11.07 -6.15
CA GLY A 16 -6.80 11.61 -5.23
C GLY A 16 -5.38 11.31 -5.72
N THR A 17 -4.44 12.19 -5.38
CA THR A 17 -3.01 11.93 -5.60
C THR A 17 -2.53 10.86 -4.61
N ALA A 18 -1.87 9.81 -5.10
CA ALA A 18 -1.21 8.85 -4.22
C ALA A 18 0.07 9.49 -3.67
N TYR A 19 0.09 9.77 -2.37
CA TYR A 19 1.29 10.30 -1.69
C TYR A 19 2.29 9.15 -1.53
N ALA A 20 3.30 9.12 -2.39
CA ALA A 20 4.41 8.17 -2.32
C ALA A 20 5.41 8.62 -1.23
N ALA A 21 5.05 8.42 0.04
CA ALA A 21 5.97 8.61 1.15
C ALA A 21 6.94 7.43 1.24
N THR A 22 8.24 7.72 1.36
CA THR A 22 9.25 6.71 1.67
C THR A 22 9.22 6.44 3.17
N VAL A 23 9.04 5.17 3.54
CA VAL A 23 9.11 4.72 4.93
C VAL A 23 10.35 3.85 5.08
N GLN A 24 11.13 4.10 6.13
CA GLN A 24 12.30 3.32 6.51
C GLN A 24 12.17 2.94 7.98
N GLY A 25 12.46 1.69 8.30
CA GLY A 25 12.37 1.14 9.65
C GLY A 25 12.89 -0.29 9.69
N THR A 26 13.03 -0.84 10.89
CA THR A 26 13.50 -2.21 11.09
C THR A 26 12.33 -3.18 11.00
N ILE A 27 12.50 -4.28 10.28
CA ILE A 27 11.41 -5.26 10.11
C ILE A 27 11.25 -6.08 11.39
N GLN A 28 10.06 -6.06 11.99
CA GLN A 28 9.74 -6.87 13.16
C GLN A 28 9.04 -8.18 12.79
N ALA A 29 8.15 -8.16 11.80
CA ALA A 29 7.42 -9.34 11.36
C ALA A 29 7.14 -9.30 9.86
N VAL A 30 7.00 -10.48 9.27
CA VAL A 30 6.66 -10.67 7.85
C VAL A 30 5.52 -11.67 7.76
N ASP A 31 4.42 -11.28 7.12
CA ASP A 31 3.33 -12.19 6.77
C ASP A 31 3.35 -12.45 5.25
N PRO A 32 3.82 -13.62 4.80
CA PRO A 32 3.85 -13.96 3.38
C PRO A 32 2.47 -14.30 2.80
N THR A 33 1.47 -14.62 3.65
CA THR A 33 0.11 -14.96 3.22
C THR A 33 -0.61 -13.72 2.73
N THR A 34 -0.56 -12.66 3.53
CA THR A 34 -1.16 -11.36 3.19
C THR A 34 -0.19 -10.43 2.46
N LYS A 35 1.11 -10.80 2.34
CA LYS A 35 2.18 -9.96 1.80
C LYS A 35 2.33 -8.64 2.56
N SER A 36 2.39 -8.74 3.89
CA SER A 36 2.50 -7.58 4.78
C SER A 36 3.78 -7.62 5.59
N VAL A 37 4.30 -6.45 5.95
CA VAL A 37 5.44 -6.32 6.88
C VAL A 37 5.08 -5.40 8.04
N THR A 38 5.46 -5.80 9.25
CA THR A 38 5.34 -4.96 10.44
C THR A 38 6.70 -4.36 10.73
N LEU A 39 6.78 -3.04 10.84
CA LEU A 39 8.02 -2.33 11.18
C LEU A 39 8.10 -2.06 12.69
N ASP A 40 9.24 -1.53 13.14
CA ASP A 40 9.52 -1.09 14.50
C ASP A 40 8.63 0.08 14.98
N ASP A 41 8.05 0.81 14.04
CA ASP A 41 7.01 1.81 14.33
C ASP A 41 5.65 1.20 14.74
N GLY A 42 5.54 -0.13 14.76
CA GLY A 42 4.34 -0.87 15.11
C GLY A 42 3.26 -0.87 14.03
N LYS A 43 3.49 -0.23 12.87
CA LYS A 43 2.54 -0.21 11.75
C LYS A 43 2.75 -1.42 10.84
N ILE A 44 1.67 -1.78 10.17
CA ILE A 44 1.64 -2.85 9.17
C ILE A 44 1.58 -2.20 7.79
N TYR A 45 2.51 -2.57 6.92
CA TYR A 45 2.60 -2.10 5.55
C TYR A 45 2.27 -3.23 4.59
N GLN A 46 1.23 -3.01 3.79
CA GLN A 46 0.86 -3.90 2.70
C GLN A 46 1.86 -3.71 1.56
N LEU A 47 2.53 -4.80 1.17
CA LEU A 47 3.43 -4.79 0.03
C LEU A 47 2.64 -4.97 -1.27
N SER A 48 3.27 -4.54 -2.37
CA SER A 48 2.76 -4.83 -3.71
C SER A 48 2.56 -6.34 -3.88
N PRO A 49 1.53 -6.77 -4.62
CA PRO A 49 1.32 -8.19 -4.95
C PRO A 49 2.56 -8.86 -5.56
N ASP A 50 3.35 -8.08 -6.31
CA ASP A 50 4.55 -8.55 -7.01
C ASP A 50 5.80 -8.57 -6.12
N ALA A 51 5.71 -8.05 -4.89
CA ALA A 51 6.83 -8.00 -3.97
C ALA A 51 7.25 -9.41 -3.53
N SER A 52 8.55 -9.68 -3.63
CA SER A 52 9.17 -10.93 -3.20
C SER A 52 9.49 -10.91 -1.70
N VAL A 53 8.52 -11.27 -0.87
CA VAL A 53 8.65 -11.25 0.60
C VAL A 53 9.49 -12.39 1.17
N GLY A 54 9.66 -13.49 0.42
CA GLY A 54 10.35 -14.69 0.91
C GLY A 54 11.85 -14.54 1.18
N LYS A 55 12.47 -13.41 0.80
CA LYS A 55 13.88 -13.10 1.07
C LYS A 55 14.08 -12.05 2.15
N VAL A 56 12.99 -11.55 2.73
CA VAL A 56 13.01 -10.49 3.73
C VAL A 56 13.19 -11.11 5.11
N LYS A 57 14.17 -10.63 5.88
CA LYS A 57 14.48 -11.15 7.22
C LYS A 57 14.07 -10.14 8.28
N VAL A 58 13.51 -10.64 9.39
CA VAL A 58 13.28 -9.86 10.60
C VAL A 58 14.61 -9.34 11.16
N GLY A 59 14.64 -8.08 11.58
CA GLY A 59 15.82 -7.39 12.10
C GLY A 59 16.77 -6.84 11.03
N ALA A 60 16.35 -6.82 9.77
CA ALA A 60 17.05 -6.15 8.67
C ALA A 60 16.79 -4.64 8.65
#